data_AF-A0A3D3B6Z8-F1
#
_entry.id   AF-A0A3D3B6Z8-F1
#
_cell.length_a   1.000
_cell.length_b   1.000
_cell.length_c   1.000
_cell.angle_alpha   90.00
_cell.angle_beta   90.00
_cell.angle_gamma   90.00
#
_symmetry.space_group_name_H-M   'P 1'
#
loop_
_entity.id
_entity.type
_entity.pdbx_description
1 polymer ?
#
loop_
_entity_poly.entity_id
_entity_poly.type
_entity_poly.pdbx_seq_one_letter_code
_entity_poly.pdbx_strand_id
1 'polypeptide(L)'
;MSIIRTAEALHEIYGETSEASRIKVTTSLTPEYRRMIEASPFLALSTVGPDRLDCSPRGDRGGVVRIEDERTLSLPDWRGNNRIDSLLNIVRDPRVALMLLVPGSSTVMRVNGSAVISVEEALLTSFEIDGKHPRSVIVVSIGEVYFQCARAVMRADIWNPERFADPRSLPTAGSLLKAAKADFEKESYDREWPDRAAKSMW
;
A
#
# COMPACT_ATOMS: atom_id res chain seq x y z
N MET A 1 -24.07 23.73 0.35
CA MET A 1 -22.66 23.28 0.29
C MET A 1 -21.99 23.99 -0.87
N SER A 2 -20.91 24.74 -0.63
CA SER A 2 -20.10 25.31 -1.72
C SER A 2 -19.20 24.23 -2.30
N ILE A 3 -19.05 24.16 -3.64
CA ILE A 3 -18.30 23.12 -4.35
C ILE A 3 -17.34 23.78 -5.34
N ILE A 4 -16.05 23.58 -5.12
CA ILE A 4 -14.97 24.03 -6.01
C ILE A 4 -14.89 23.09 -7.22
N ARG A 5 -14.83 23.66 -8.42
CA ARG A 5 -14.77 22.90 -9.68
C ARG A 5 -13.59 23.28 -10.58
N THR A 6 -12.77 24.22 -10.15
CA THR A 6 -11.64 24.73 -10.94
C THR A 6 -10.39 24.81 -10.07
N ALA A 7 -9.22 24.77 -10.72
CA ALA A 7 -7.96 24.87 -10.02
C ALA A 7 -7.74 26.28 -9.45
N GLU A 8 -8.23 27.30 -10.15
CA GLU A 8 -8.10 28.70 -9.78
C GLU A 8 -8.81 28.99 -8.46
N ALA A 9 -10.07 28.57 -8.34
CA ALA A 9 -10.83 28.71 -7.10
C ALA A 9 -10.25 27.90 -5.94
N LEU A 10 -9.49 26.83 -6.24
CA LEU A 10 -8.73 26.12 -5.22
C LEU A 10 -7.53 26.95 -4.75
N HIS A 11 -6.74 27.51 -5.67
CA HIS A 11 -5.61 28.38 -5.35
C HIS A 11 -6.01 29.67 -4.61
N GLU A 12 -7.24 30.16 -4.78
CA GLU A 12 -7.74 31.31 -3.99
C GLU A 12 -7.85 30.99 -2.49
N ILE A 13 -8.01 29.71 -2.11
CA ILE A 13 -8.17 29.27 -0.72
C ILE A 13 -6.83 28.85 -0.10
N TYR A 14 -5.93 28.29 -0.92
CA TYR A 14 -4.66 27.73 -0.45
C TYR A 14 -3.51 28.65 -0.84
N GLY A 15 -2.70 29.04 0.16
CA GLY A 15 -1.47 29.81 -0.08
C GLY A 15 -0.38 28.99 -0.79
N GLU A 16 0.75 29.64 -1.03
CA GLU A 16 1.89 29.00 -1.69
C GLU A 16 2.50 27.85 -0.87
N THR A 17 3.09 26.90 -1.58
CA THR A 17 3.77 25.76 -0.97
C THR A 17 5.11 26.21 -0.36
N SER A 18 5.32 25.92 0.93
CA SER A 18 6.58 26.25 1.62
C SER A 18 7.80 25.56 1.00
N GLU A 19 8.98 26.16 1.16
CA GLU A 19 10.25 25.59 0.68
C GLU A 19 10.43 24.14 1.14
N ALA A 20 10.27 23.87 2.44
CA ALA A 20 10.35 22.53 3.01
C ALA A 20 9.41 21.52 2.34
N SER A 21 8.21 21.97 1.93
CA SER A 21 7.23 21.13 1.24
C SER A 21 7.59 20.86 -0.22
N ARG A 22 8.43 21.71 -0.84
CA ARG A 22 8.96 21.53 -2.20
C ARG A 22 10.21 20.65 -2.19
N ILE A 23 11.21 20.97 -1.36
CA ILE A 23 12.53 20.31 -1.39
C ILE A 23 12.49 18.85 -0.93
N LYS A 24 11.46 18.46 -0.16
CA LYS A 24 11.26 17.07 0.27
C LYS A 24 10.89 16.12 -0.89
N VAL A 25 10.52 16.66 -2.05
CA VAL A 25 10.15 15.87 -3.23
C VAL A 25 11.39 15.67 -4.06
N THR A 26 11.87 14.42 -4.11
CA THR A 26 13.06 14.04 -4.88
C THR A 26 12.69 13.01 -5.94
N THR A 27 13.50 12.90 -7.00
CA THR A 27 13.32 11.92 -8.09
C THR A 27 14.11 10.63 -7.86
N SER A 28 14.74 10.48 -6.71
CA SER A 28 15.54 9.33 -6.31
C SER A 28 15.68 9.29 -4.80
N LEU A 29 15.93 8.11 -4.26
CA LEU A 29 16.12 7.89 -2.83
C LEU A 29 17.40 8.57 -2.34
N THR A 30 17.27 9.36 -1.27
CA THR A 30 18.41 9.69 -0.42
C THR A 30 18.67 8.55 0.57
N PRO A 31 19.83 8.49 1.24
CA PRO A 31 20.10 7.52 2.29
C PRO A 31 19.05 7.52 3.43
N GLU A 32 18.47 8.67 3.76
CA GLU A 32 17.42 8.83 4.76
C GLU A 32 16.09 8.24 4.28
N TYR A 33 15.74 8.45 3.00
CA TYR A 33 14.48 7.98 2.44
C TYR A 33 14.51 6.46 2.26
N ARG A 34 15.67 5.92 1.86
CA ARG A 34 15.94 4.47 1.84
C ARG A 34 15.64 3.86 3.21
N ARG A 35 16.21 4.39 4.30
CA ARG A 35 16.00 3.88 5.67
C ARG A 35 14.53 3.85 6.08
N MET A 36 13.76 4.88 5.72
CA MET A 36 12.33 4.93 6.01
C MET A 36 11.54 3.87 5.23
N ILE A 37 11.88 3.65 3.96
CA ILE A 37 11.23 2.64 3.12
C ILE A 37 11.57 1.22 3.60
N GLU A 38 12.84 0.94 3.92
CA GLU A 38 13.28 -0.36 4.45
C GLU A 38 12.59 -0.72 5.77
N ALA A 39 12.29 0.29 6.61
CA ALA A 39 11.58 0.11 7.87
C ALA A 39 10.05 -0.03 7.72
N SER A 40 9.49 0.06 6.51
CA SER A 40 8.05 0.05 6.27
C SER A 40 7.53 -1.38 5.99
N PRO A 41 6.84 -2.05 6.93
CA PRO A 41 6.25 -3.38 6.72
C PRO A 41 4.93 -3.37 5.96
N PHE A 42 4.37 -2.19 5.69
CA PHE A 42 3.07 -2.04 5.07
C PHE A 42 3.06 -0.89 4.07
N LEU A 43 2.35 -1.08 2.96
CA LEU A 43 1.98 0.00 2.05
C LEU A 43 0.56 -0.14 1.52
N ALA A 44 0.00 0.99 1.08
CA ALA A 44 -1.15 1.03 0.20
C ALA A 44 -0.68 1.28 -1.24
N LEU A 45 -1.00 0.36 -2.15
CA LEU A 45 -0.71 0.44 -3.59
C LEU A 45 -1.94 0.97 -4.32
N SER A 46 -1.84 2.17 -4.87
CA SER A 46 -2.84 2.76 -5.76
C SER A 46 -2.47 2.56 -7.23
N THR A 47 -3.45 2.19 -8.04
CA THR A 47 -3.31 1.91 -9.48
C THR A 47 -4.46 2.53 -10.27
N VAL A 48 -4.25 2.79 -11.55
CA VAL A 48 -5.27 3.35 -12.45
C VAL A 48 -5.93 2.23 -13.26
N GLY A 49 -7.20 1.97 -12.99
CA GLY A 49 -8.05 1.13 -13.82
C GLY A 49 -8.75 1.92 -14.93
N PRO A 50 -9.41 1.25 -15.87
CA PRO A 50 -10.05 1.90 -17.02
C PRO A 50 -11.12 2.92 -16.62
N ASP A 51 -11.93 2.59 -15.61
CA ASP A 51 -13.07 3.41 -15.18
C ASP A 51 -12.93 3.94 -13.75
N ARG A 52 -11.92 3.47 -13.01
CA ARG A 52 -11.77 3.76 -11.57
C ARG A 52 -10.33 3.63 -11.11
N LEU A 53 -10.05 4.21 -9.95
CA LEU A 53 -8.83 3.95 -9.21
C LEU A 53 -9.04 2.74 -8.30
N ASP A 54 -8.02 1.92 -8.13
CA ASP A 54 -8.00 0.85 -7.13
C ASP A 54 -6.88 1.11 -6.12
N CYS A 55 -7.12 0.79 -4.85
CA CYS A 55 -6.14 0.89 -3.77
C CYS A 55 -6.13 -0.40 -2.95
N SER A 56 -4.98 -1.07 -2.87
CA SER A 56 -4.84 -2.38 -2.20
C SER A 56 -3.77 -2.34 -1.10
N PRO A 57 -4.03 -2.96 0.07
CA PRO A 57 -3.01 -3.10 1.10
C PRO A 57 -1.98 -4.15 0.69
N ARG A 58 -0.72 -3.89 1.00
CA ARG A 58 0.42 -4.81 0.83
C ARG A 58 1.20 -4.81 2.13
N GLY A 59 1.67 -5.97 2.54
CA GLY A 59 2.43 -6.09 3.77
C GLY A 59 3.31 -7.32 3.76
N ASP A 60 4.42 -7.24 4.49
CA ASP A 60 5.35 -8.34 4.66
C ASP A 60 6.08 -8.24 6.01
N ARG A 61 6.77 -9.31 6.41
CA ARG A 61 7.63 -9.31 7.59
C ARG A 61 8.89 -8.51 7.29
N GLY A 62 9.07 -7.37 7.94
CA GLY A 62 10.23 -6.48 7.74
C GLY A 62 9.89 -5.34 6.78
N GLY A 63 10.55 -5.28 5.63
CA GLY A 63 10.26 -4.29 4.58
C GLY A 63 9.29 -4.86 3.54
N VAL A 64 8.21 -4.15 3.23
CA VAL A 64 7.21 -4.57 2.23
C VAL A 64 7.71 -4.52 0.79
N VAL A 65 8.78 -3.76 0.55
CA VAL A 65 9.49 -3.68 -0.73
C VAL A 65 10.97 -3.94 -0.53
N ARG A 66 11.62 -4.50 -1.54
CA ARG A 66 13.07 -4.48 -1.67
C ARG A 66 13.48 -3.27 -2.50
N ILE A 67 14.50 -2.53 -2.06
CA ILE A 67 15.06 -1.42 -2.83
C ILE A 67 16.21 -1.98 -3.67
N GLU A 68 16.04 -1.98 -5.00
CA GLU A 68 17.06 -2.47 -5.93
C GLU A 68 18.17 -1.42 -6.13
N ASP A 69 17.78 -0.16 -6.30
CA ASP A 69 18.68 1.00 -6.47
C ASP A 69 18.00 2.30 -6.03
N GLU A 70 18.60 3.47 -6.26
CA GLU A 70 18.02 4.77 -5.85
C GLU A 70 16.72 5.15 -6.58
N ARG A 71 16.35 4.42 -7.64
CA ARG A 71 15.18 4.71 -8.48
C ARG A 71 14.26 3.50 -8.71
N THR A 72 14.56 2.34 -8.12
CA THR A 72 13.84 1.10 -8.40
C THR A 72 13.46 0.36 -7.12
N LEU A 73 12.19 0.00 -7.00
CA LEU A 73 11.65 -0.83 -5.94
C LEU A 73 11.07 -2.12 -6.51
N SER A 74 11.25 -3.22 -5.81
CA SER A 74 10.60 -4.50 -6.08
C SER A 74 9.60 -4.84 -4.98
N LEU A 75 8.35 -5.08 -5.38
CA LEU A 75 7.25 -5.46 -4.49
C LEU A 75 6.81 -6.89 -4.84
N PRO A 76 7.12 -7.90 -3.99
CA PRO A 76 6.69 -9.27 -4.23
C PRO A 76 5.17 -9.42 -4.10
N ASP A 77 4.52 -10.09 -5.07
CA ASP A 77 3.11 -10.44 -5.01
C ASP A 77 2.96 -11.89 -4.50
N TRP A 78 2.84 -12.00 -3.18
CA TRP A 78 2.62 -13.26 -2.47
C TRP A 78 1.23 -13.83 -2.73
N ARG A 79 1.01 -15.08 -2.32
CA ARG A 79 -0.26 -15.76 -2.50
C ARG A 79 -1.41 -14.98 -1.84
N GLY A 80 -2.35 -14.54 -2.67
CA GLY A 80 -3.59 -13.89 -2.24
C GLY A 80 -4.86 -14.69 -2.55
N ASN A 81 -5.96 -13.96 -2.67
CA ASN A 81 -7.29 -14.47 -3.04
C ASN A 81 -7.52 -14.52 -4.58
N ASN A 82 -6.47 -14.36 -5.38
CA ASN A 82 -6.50 -14.22 -6.85
C ASN A 82 -7.31 -13.03 -7.38
N ARG A 83 -7.67 -12.06 -6.54
CA ARG A 83 -8.23 -10.78 -6.99
C ARG A 83 -7.10 -9.87 -7.46
N ILE A 84 -6.79 -9.93 -8.75
CA ILE A 84 -5.60 -9.33 -9.36
C ILE A 84 -5.85 -7.93 -9.98
N ASP A 85 -6.81 -7.16 -9.48
CA ASP A 85 -7.19 -5.85 -10.07
C ASP A 85 -5.99 -4.92 -10.24
N SER A 86 -5.16 -4.76 -9.20
CA SER A 86 -3.97 -3.89 -9.28
C SER A 86 -2.96 -4.36 -10.34
N LEU A 87 -2.79 -5.67 -10.51
CA LEU A 87 -1.89 -6.22 -11.53
C LEU A 87 -2.44 -5.98 -12.94
N LEU A 88 -3.74 -6.23 -13.13
CA LEU A 88 -4.42 -5.95 -14.41
C LEU A 88 -4.36 -4.47 -14.75
N ASN A 89 -4.50 -3.59 -13.76
CA ASN A 89 -4.35 -2.15 -13.93
C ASN A 89 -2.93 -1.80 -14.38
N ILE A 90 -1.89 -2.29 -13.70
CA ILE A 90 -0.48 -2.02 -14.05
C ILE A 90 -0.16 -2.44 -15.50
N VAL A 91 -0.66 -3.60 -15.95
CA VAL A 91 -0.45 -4.07 -17.33
C VAL A 91 -1.08 -3.11 -18.37
N ARG A 92 -2.17 -2.43 -18.01
CA ARG A 92 -2.90 -1.52 -18.90
C ARG A 92 -2.38 -0.09 -18.81
N ASP A 93 -2.12 0.37 -17.60
CA ASP A 93 -1.64 1.70 -17.26
C ASP A 93 -0.57 1.55 -16.17
N PRO A 94 0.70 1.87 -16.48
CA PRO A 94 1.80 1.58 -15.57
C PRO A 94 1.82 2.52 -14.36
N ARG A 95 0.99 3.58 -14.30
CA ARG A 95 1.05 4.57 -13.22
C ARG A 95 0.64 3.96 -11.88
N VAL A 96 1.52 4.13 -10.89
CA VAL A 96 1.29 3.67 -9.52
C VAL A 96 1.62 4.76 -8.50
N ALA A 97 0.96 4.69 -7.35
CA ALA A 97 1.35 5.44 -6.17
C ALA A 97 1.38 4.53 -4.94
N LEU A 98 2.43 4.66 -4.14
CA LEU A 98 2.65 3.92 -2.91
C LEU A 98 2.55 4.88 -1.71
N MET A 99 1.90 4.44 -0.64
CA MET A 99 1.94 5.09 0.66
C MET A 99 2.43 4.08 1.69
N LEU A 100 3.64 4.29 2.22
CA LEU A 100 4.32 3.34 3.11
C LEU A 100 4.25 3.82 4.56
N LEU A 101 3.93 2.89 5.46
CA LEU A 101 3.76 3.14 6.88
C LEU A 101 4.81 2.37 7.69
N VAL A 102 5.37 3.04 8.69
CA VAL A 102 6.20 2.43 9.72
C VAL A 102 5.40 2.46 11.04
N PRO A 103 5.00 1.31 11.61
CA PRO A 103 4.31 1.27 12.89
C PRO A 103 5.05 2.06 13.97
N GLY A 104 4.32 2.91 14.70
CA GLY A 104 4.89 3.80 15.72
C GLY A 104 5.53 5.08 15.19
N SER A 105 5.80 5.20 13.89
CA SER A 105 6.25 6.45 13.28
C SER A 105 5.06 7.30 12.84
N SER A 106 5.11 8.60 13.11
CA SER A 106 4.12 9.54 12.58
C SER A 106 4.42 9.99 11.14
N THR A 107 5.61 9.69 10.62
CA THR A 107 6.03 10.04 9.26
C THR A 107 5.62 8.95 8.27
N VAL A 108 5.04 9.36 7.14
CA VAL A 108 4.58 8.47 6.06
C VAL A 108 5.41 8.71 4.82
N MET A 109 5.89 7.66 4.16
CA MET A 109 6.58 7.79 2.87
C MET A 109 5.61 7.66 1.71
N ARG A 110 5.86 8.40 0.64
CA ARG A 110 5.12 8.32 -0.62
C ARG A 110 6.08 8.13 -1.77
N VAL A 111 5.67 7.30 -2.72
CA VAL A 111 6.35 7.08 -3.99
C VAL A 111 5.31 7.19 -5.09
N ASN A 112 5.54 8.05 -6.07
CA ASN A 112 4.78 8.09 -7.31
C ASN A 112 5.68 7.61 -8.44
N GLY A 113 5.17 6.82 -9.36
CA GLY A 113 6.00 6.28 -10.43
C GLY A 113 5.24 5.47 -11.46
N SER A 114 6.00 4.61 -12.13
CA SER A 114 5.48 3.65 -13.09
C SER A 114 5.92 2.24 -12.70
N ALA A 115 5.14 1.23 -13.03
CA ALA A 115 5.44 -0.15 -12.68
C ALA A 115 5.25 -1.10 -13.86
N VAL A 116 5.97 -2.22 -13.79
CA VAL A 116 5.78 -3.39 -14.64
C VAL A 116 5.70 -4.64 -13.76
N ILE A 117 5.18 -5.73 -14.32
CA ILE A 117 5.13 -7.03 -13.65
C ILE A 117 6.22 -7.92 -14.24
N SER A 118 7.11 -8.40 -13.37
CA SER A 118 8.13 -9.38 -13.71
C SER A 118 7.74 -10.77 -13.22
N VAL A 119 8.03 -11.76 -14.04
CA VAL A 119 7.93 -13.20 -13.73
C VAL A 119 9.27 -13.91 -14.00
N GLU A 120 10.37 -13.14 -14.03
CA GLU A 120 11.71 -13.67 -14.23
C GLU A 120 12.08 -14.61 -13.07
N GLU A 121 12.42 -15.86 -13.39
CA GLU A 121 12.62 -16.92 -12.38
C GLU A 121 13.66 -16.50 -11.34
N ALA A 122 14.80 -15.97 -11.78
CA ALA A 122 15.86 -15.53 -10.87
C ALA A 122 15.38 -14.45 -9.88
N LEU A 123 14.49 -13.56 -10.31
CA LEU A 123 13.91 -12.53 -9.44
C LEU A 123 12.92 -13.16 -8.46
N LEU A 124 12.07 -14.08 -8.90
CA LEU A 124 11.12 -14.79 -8.03
C LEU A 124 11.85 -15.62 -6.96
N THR A 125 12.85 -16.41 -7.35
CA THR A 125 13.65 -17.22 -6.42
C THR A 125 14.40 -16.35 -5.41
N SER A 126 14.79 -15.12 -5.78
CA SER A 126 15.45 -14.18 -4.85
C SER A 126 14.55 -13.70 -3.71
N PHE A 127 13.23 -13.89 -3.82
CA PHE A 127 12.28 -13.68 -2.74
C PHE A 127 11.86 -15.04 -2.18
N GLU A 128 12.35 -15.38 -0.99
CA GLU A 128 12.02 -16.64 -0.33
C GLU A 128 11.55 -16.39 1.11
N ILE A 129 10.39 -16.96 1.46
CA ILE A 129 9.91 -17.05 2.84
C ILE A 129 9.42 -18.47 3.08
N ASP A 130 10.05 -19.17 4.03
CA ASP A 130 9.73 -20.55 4.40
C ASP A 130 9.65 -21.51 3.18
N GLY A 131 10.59 -21.36 2.22
CA GLY A 131 10.63 -22.16 0.99
C GLY A 131 9.57 -21.81 -0.05
N LYS A 132 8.90 -20.65 0.09
CA LYS A 132 7.90 -20.15 -0.86
C LYS A 132 8.40 -18.91 -1.58
N HIS A 133 7.91 -18.74 -2.81
CA HIS A 133 8.25 -17.63 -3.70
C HIS A 133 6.98 -16.88 -4.13
N PRO A 134 7.06 -15.57 -4.40
CA PRO A 134 5.94 -14.81 -4.93
C PRO A 134 5.57 -15.30 -6.34
N ARG A 135 4.34 -15.06 -6.77
CA ARG A 135 3.90 -15.42 -8.13
C ARG A 135 4.41 -14.47 -9.21
N SER A 136 4.65 -13.23 -8.82
CA SER A 136 5.20 -12.18 -9.66
C SER A 136 5.84 -11.11 -8.78
N VAL A 137 6.63 -10.23 -9.37
CA VAL A 137 7.18 -9.05 -8.68
C VAL A 137 6.75 -7.81 -9.45
N ILE A 138 6.14 -6.87 -8.74
CA ILE A 138 5.88 -5.53 -9.28
C ILE A 138 7.18 -4.73 -9.16
N VAL A 139 7.76 -4.36 -10.30
CA VAL A 139 8.97 -3.53 -10.36
C VAL A 139 8.55 -2.09 -10.60
N VAL A 140 8.80 -1.22 -9.64
CA VAL A 140 8.41 0.19 -9.65
C VAL A 140 9.61 1.07 -9.95
N SER A 141 9.54 1.82 -11.04
CA SER A 141 10.43 2.94 -11.33
C SER A 141 9.92 4.20 -10.65
N ILE A 142 10.72 4.75 -9.74
CA ILE A 142 10.43 5.96 -8.96
C ILE A 142 10.44 7.18 -9.89
N GLY A 143 9.33 7.90 -9.95
CA GLY A 143 9.27 9.24 -10.53
C GLY A 143 9.48 10.31 -9.46
N GLU A 144 8.81 10.17 -8.33
CA GLU A 144 8.93 11.04 -7.17
C GLU A 144 8.88 10.22 -5.88
N VAL A 145 9.66 10.64 -4.88
CA VAL A 145 9.65 10.09 -3.52
C VAL A 145 9.75 11.23 -2.50
N TYR A 146 8.93 11.15 -1.46
CA TYR A 146 8.89 12.16 -0.40
C TYR A 146 8.20 11.64 0.84
N PHE A 147 8.43 12.32 1.96
CA PHE A 147 7.65 12.10 3.16
C PHE A 147 6.45 13.05 3.24
N GLN A 148 5.37 12.60 3.87
CA GLN A 148 4.21 13.42 4.21
C GLN A 148 4.24 13.78 5.70
N CYS A 149 3.70 14.94 6.05
CA CYS A 149 3.74 15.46 7.41
C CYS A 149 2.89 14.59 8.38
N ALA A 150 3.33 14.57 9.63
CA ALA A 150 2.81 13.70 10.68
C ALA A 150 1.34 13.90 11.08
N ARG A 151 0.72 15.01 10.66
CA ARG A 151 -0.57 15.47 11.18
C ARG A 151 -1.71 14.48 10.96
N ALA A 152 -1.73 13.76 9.83
CA ALA A 152 -2.79 12.79 9.56
C ALA A 152 -2.75 11.62 10.55
N VAL A 153 -1.57 11.02 10.75
CA VAL A 153 -1.36 9.91 11.69
C VAL A 153 -1.59 10.38 13.13
N MET A 154 -1.04 11.54 13.51
CA MET A 154 -1.21 12.08 14.86
C MET A 154 -2.67 12.37 15.21
N ARG A 155 -3.43 12.98 14.29
CA ARG A 155 -4.85 13.27 14.55
C ARG A 155 -5.71 12.02 14.62
N ALA A 156 -5.36 11.00 13.83
CA ALA A 156 -6.09 9.74 13.82
C ALA A 156 -5.70 8.84 15.01
N ASP A 157 -4.60 9.15 15.70
CA ASP A 157 -4.08 8.44 16.87
C ASP A 157 -3.92 6.92 16.64
N ILE A 158 -3.62 6.54 15.39
CA ILE A 158 -3.65 5.13 14.92
C ILE A 158 -2.58 4.24 15.54
N TRP A 159 -1.61 4.82 16.26
CA TRP A 159 -0.55 4.10 16.96
C TRP A 159 -0.69 4.10 18.48
N ASN A 160 -1.78 4.64 19.01
CA ASN A 160 -2.03 4.66 20.45
C ASN A 160 -2.79 3.39 20.88
N PRO A 161 -2.14 2.44 21.58
CA PRO A 161 -2.78 1.19 22.00
C PRO A 161 -3.96 1.41 22.95
N GLU A 162 -4.03 2.53 23.67
CA GLU A 162 -5.16 2.88 24.53
C GLU A 162 -6.43 3.25 23.75
N ARG A 163 -6.30 3.53 22.44
CA ARG A 163 -7.40 3.92 21.55
C ARG A 163 -7.79 2.84 20.54
N PHE A 164 -7.13 1.69 20.56
CA PHE A 164 -7.48 0.61 19.64
C PHE A 164 -8.89 0.09 19.93
N ALA A 165 -9.70 -0.04 18.88
CA ALA A 165 -11.00 -0.68 18.99
C ALA A 165 -10.82 -2.15 19.37
N ASP A 166 -11.69 -2.69 20.22
CA ASP A 166 -11.76 -4.13 20.45
C ASP A 166 -12.14 -4.82 19.13
N PRO A 167 -11.30 -5.71 18.56
CA PRO A 167 -11.64 -6.39 17.31
C PRO A 167 -12.97 -7.14 17.35
N ARG A 168 -13.43 -7.57 18.54
CA ARG A 168 -14.73 -8.23 18.73
C ARG A 168 -15.93 -7.29 18.57
N SER A 169 -15.72 -5.98 18.63
CA SER A 169 -16.74 -4.96 18.39
C SER A 169 -16.95 -4.66 16.90
N LEU A 170 -16.08 -5.16 16.03
CA LEU A 170 -16.12 -4.93 14.59
C LEU A 170 -16.83 -6.08 13.85
N PRO A 171 -17.37 -5.84 12.64
CA PRO A 171 -17.91 -6.92 11.81
C PRO A 171 -16.83 -7.95 11.46
N THR A 172 -17.20 -9.23 11.54
CA THR A 172 -16.36 -10.32 11.03
C THR A 172 -16.38 -10.34 9.50
N ALA A 173 -15.37 -10.96 8.88
CA ALA A 173 -15.33 -11.11 7.43
C ALA A 173 -16.55 -11.89 6.89
N GLY A 174 -16.96 -12.95 7.56
CA GLY A 174 -18.18 -13.70 7.25
C GLY A 174 -19.44 -12.82 7.37
N SER A 175 -19.52 -11.96 8.38
CA SER A 175 -20.66 -11.04 8.52
C SER A 175 -20.72 -10.01 7.37
N LEU A 176 -19.56 -9.48 6.95
CA LEU A 176 -19.47 -8.60 5.77
C LEU A 176 -19.88 -9.33 4.49
N LEU A 177 -19.46 -10.59 4.31
CA LEU A 177 -19.83 -11.41 3.16
C LEU A 177 -21.32 -11.75 3.16
N LYS A 178 -21.92 -12.06 4.32
CA LYS A 178 -23.36 -12.28 4.46
C LYS A 178 -24.21 -11.05 4.19
N ALA A 179 -23.71 -9.87 4.57
CA ALA A 179 -24.35 -8.62 4.20
C ALA A 179 -24.32 -8.37 2.69
N ALA A 180 -23.24 -8.76 2.01
CA ALA A 180 -23.12 -8.66 0.55
C ALA A 180 -23.91 -9.74 -0.21
N LYS A 181 -24.04 -10.93 0.37
CA LYS A 181 -24.74 -12.08 -0.18
C LYS A 181 -25.53 -12.78 0.94
N ALA A 182 -26.85 -12.59 0.94
CA ALA A 182 -27.72 -12.96 2.06
C ALA A 182 -27.64 -14.46 2.46
N ASP A 183 -27.45 -15.35 1.49
CA ASP A 183 -27.32 -16.81 1.66
C ASP A 183 -25.87 -17.27 1.94
N PHE A 184 -24.95 -16.36 2.29
CA PHE A 184 -23.58 -16.73 2.64
C PHE A 184 -23.49 -17.36 4.05
N GLU A 185 -22.80 -18.49 4.13
CA GLU A 185 -22.55 -19.24 5.37
C GLU A 185 -21.42 -18.60 6.20
N LYS A 186 -21.75 -17.52 6.93
CA LYS A 186 -20.76 -16.76 7.69
C LYS A 186 -20.10 -17.56 8.81
N GLU A 187 -20.85 -18.41 9.51
CA GLU A 187 -20.38 -19.11 10.71
C GLU A 187 -19.28 -20.12 10.37
N SER A 188 -19.40 -20.82 9.24
CA SER A 188 -18.33 -21.69 8.74
C SER A 188 -17.13 -20.87 8.28
N TYR A 189 -17.36 -19.79 7.55
CA TYR A 189 -16.29 -18.92 7.08
C TYR A 189 -15.45 -18.34 8.21
N ASP A 190 -16.09 -17.74 9.23
CA ASP A 190 -15.38 -17.09 10.34
C ASP A 190 -14.63 -18.09 11.23
N ARG A 191 -15.12 -19.33 11.33
CA ARG A 191 -14.43 -20.40 12.06
C ARG A 191 -13.17 -20.88 11.34
N GLU A 192 -13.22 -20.98 10.02
CA GLU A 192 -12.15 -21.62 9.22
C GLU A 192 -11.13 -20.61 8.68
N TRP A 193 -11.53 -19.35 8.49
CA TRP A 193 -10.71 -18.35 7.82
C TRP A 193 -9.39 -18.02 8.54
N PRO A 194 -9.32 -17.82 9.87
CA PRO A 194 -8.07 -17.48 10.55
C PRO A 194 -6.96 -18.51 10.31
N ASP A 195 -7.29 -19.80 10.48
CA ASP A 195 -6.35 -20.90 10.26
C ASP A 195 -5.93 -21.04 8.79
N ARG A 196 -6.90 -20.87 7.88
CA ARG A 196 -6.62 -20.92 6.43
C ARG A 196 -5.68 -19.79 6.02
N ALA A 197 -5.95 -18.56 6.48
CA ALA A 197 -5.14 -17.38 6.17
C ALA A 197 -3.71 -17.53 6.72
N ALA A 198 -3.55 -18.00 7.96
CA ALA A 198 -2.25 -18.24 8.55
C ALA A 198 -1.41 -19.26 7.76
N LYS A 199 -2.03 -20.33 7.26
CA LYS A 199 -1.36 -21.38 6.46
C LYS A 199 -1.04 -20.95 5.02
N SER A 200 -1.69 -19.91 4.50
CA SER A 200 -1.57 -19.46 3.10
C SER A 200 -1.08 -18.03 2.94
N MET A 201 -0.35 -17.51 3.93
CA MET A 201 0.07 -16.09 3.99
C MET A 201 1.09 -15.72 2.90
N TRP A 202 2.04 -16.64 2.65
CA TRP A 202 2.99 -16.60 1.54
C TRP A 202 2.68 -17.75 0.57
#